data_AF-A0A523I8G9-F1
#
_entry.id   AF-A0A523I8G9-F1
#
_cell.length_a   1.000
_cell.length_b   1.000
_cell.length_c   1.000
_cell.angle_alpha   90.00
_cell.angle_beta   90.00
_cell.angle_gamma   90.00
#
_symmetry.space_group_name_H-M   'P 1'
#
loop_
_entity.id
_entity.type
_entity.pdbx_description
1 polymer ?
#
loop_
_entity_poly.entity_id
_entity_poly.type
_entity_poly.pdbx_seq_one_letter_code
_entity_poly.pdbx_strand_id
1 'polypeptide(L)'
;MALDKNADDARPWIEAAGPTHPSLIDTKHLVADLYNMVNVPTILWIDEDGRIVRPNDVAYGNNQWQEMHGFDAEVHKSALRTWVHGTAPAPFTSERARQLQQLPNA
;
A
#
# COMPACT_ATOMS: atom_id res chain seq x y z
N MET A 1 3.33 -4.11 -4.82
CA MET A 1 3.24 -5.49 -5.36
C MET A 1 2.57 -5.40 -6.71
N ALA A 2 3.01 -6.21 -7.67
CA ALA A 2 2.40 -6.25 -8.99
C ALA A 2 1.46 -7.46 -9.12
N LEU A 3 0.37 -7.32 -9.88
CA LEU A 3 -0.68 -8.33 -10.08
C LEU A 3 -0.53 -8.97 -11.46
N ASP A 4 0.67 -9.45 -11.75
CA ASP A 4 1.02 -10.03 -13.05
C ASP A 4 0.96 -11.55 -13.01
N LYS A 5 0.50 -12.17 -14.10
CA LYS A 5 0.43 -13.64 -14.22
C LYS A 5 1.81 -14.29 -14.18
N ASN A 6 2.85 -13.60 -14.69
CA ASN A 6 4.23 -14.06 -14.66
C ASN A 6 5.15 -12.99 -14.08
N ALA A 7 6.16 -13.43 -13.32
CA ALA A 7 7.13 -12.50 -12.73
C ALA A 7 7.96 -11.72 -13.76
N ASP A 8 8.19 -12.32 -14.93
CA ASP A 8 8.99 -11.69 -15.98
C ASP A 8 8.27 -10.53 -16.67
N ASP A 9 6.94 -10.44 -16.59
CA ASP A 9 6.17 -9.33 -17.16
C ASP A 9 6.46 -8.01 -16.42
N ALA A 10 6.69 -8.08 -15.10
CA ALA A 10 7.02 -6.93 -14.26
C ALA A 10 8.52 -6.58 -14.24
N ARG A 11 9.39 -7.54 -14.59
CA ARG A 11 10.85 -7.45 -14.43
C ARG A 11 11.47 -6.19 -15.07
N PRO A 12 11.16 -5.82 -16.33
CA PRO A 12 11.78 -4.65 -16.96
C PRO A 12 11.50 -3.35 -16.19
N TRP A 13 10.30 -3.22 -15.62
CA TRP A 13 9.89 -2.04 -14.86
C TRP A 13 10.56 -1.98 -13.49
N ILE A 14 10.74 -3.13 -12.84
CA ILE A 14 11.46 -3.23 -11.55
C ILE A 14 12.93 -2.86 -11.75
N GLU A 15 13.57 -3.40 -12.78
CA GLU A 15 14.97 -3.11 -13.10
C GLU A 15 15.18 -1.63 -13.42
N ALA A 16 14.29 -1.03 -14.22
CA ALA A 16 14.33 0.40 -14.53
C ALA A 16 14.11 1.29 -13.30
N ALA A 17 13.27 0.86 -12.36
CA ALA A 17 12.98 1.62 -11.13
C ALA A 17 14.09 1.53 -10.08
N GLY A 18 14.92 0.48 -10.09
CA GLY A 18 16.01 0.27 -9.14
C GLY A 18 15.61 0.40 -7.66
N PRO A 19 14.55 -0.28 -7.19
CA PRO A 19 14.05 -0.10 -5.82
C PRO A 19 15.04 -0.64 -4.78
N THR A 20 15.10 0.01 -3.63
CA THR A 20 15.89 -0.44 -2.47
C THR A 20 15.11 -1.40 -1.56
N HIS A 21 13.84 -1.65 -1.88
CA HIS A 21 12.98 -2.62 -1.21
C HIS A 21 12.60 -3.77 -2.15
N PRO A 22 12.19 -4.94 -1.64
CA PRO A 22 11.70 -6.02 -2.49
C PRO A 22 10.50 -5.60 -3.33
N SER A 23 10.47 -6.06 -4.58
CA SER A 23 9.29 -5.99 -5.45
C SER A 23 8.70 -7.38 -5.61
N LEU A 24 7.55 -7.61 -4.97
CA LEU A 24 6.83 -8.89 -5.01
C LEU A 24 5.79 -8.92 -6.14
N ILE A 25 5.62 -10.10 -6.74
CA ILE A 25 4.65 -10.38 -7.81
C ILE A 25 3.62 -11.40 -7.31
N ASP A 26 2.36 -11.02 -7.29
CA ASP A 26 1.25 -11.89 -6.89
C ASP A 26 0.61 -12.56 -8.10
N THR A 27 1.27 -13.63 -8.55
CA THR A 27 0.86 -14.42 -9.73
C THR A 27 -0.46 -15.16 -9.58
N LYS A 28 -0.99 -15.24 -8.35
CA LYS A 28 -2.23 -15.97 -8.03
C LYS A 28 -3.33 -15.04 -7.48
N HIS A 29 -3.08 -13.74 -7.41
CA HIS A 29 -3.95 -12.74 -6.80
C HIS A 29 -4.34 -13.04 -5.34
N LEU A 30 -3.58 -13.89 -4.63
CA LEU A 30 -3.94 -14.30 -3.27
C LEU A 30 -3.79 -13.15 -2.27
N VAL A 31 -2.76 -12.34 -2.41
CA VAL A 31 -2.56 -11.19 -1.53
C VAL A 31 -3.59 -10.12 -1.86
N ALA A 32 -3.89 -9.90 -3.14
CA ALA A 32 -4.93 -8.96 -3.55
C ALA A 32 -6.29 -9.36 -2.97
N ASP A 33 -6.66 -10.65 -3.05
CA ASP A 33 -7.91 -11.16 -2.49
C ASP A 33 -7.94 -11.05 -0.97
N LEU A 34 -6.89 -11.52 -0.26
CA LEU A 34 -6.86 -11.51 1.20
C LEU A 34 -6.90 -10.10 1.82
N TYR A 35 -6.32 -9.11 1.14
CA TYR A 35 -6.28 -7.71 1.59
C TYR A 35 -7.28 -6.82 0.85
N ASN A 36 -8.20 -7.40 0.08
CA ASN A 36 -9.22 -6.70 -0.71
C ASN A 36 -8.66 -5.52 -1.54
N MET A 37 -7.53 -5.74 -2.22
CA MET A 37 -6.89 -4.77 -3.10
C MET A 37 -7.53 -4.79 -4.49
N VAL A 38 -8.49 -3.89 -4.73
CA VAL A 38 -9.28 -3.84 -5.97
C VAL A 38 -8.81 -2.81 -6.99
N ASN A 39 -7.87 -1.95 -6.60
CA ASN A 39 -7.35 -0.85 -7.43
C ASN A 39 -5.86 -0.63 -7.18
N VAL A 40 -5.20 0.07 -8.11
CA VAL A 40 -3.82 0.53 -7.98
C VAL A 40 -3.72 2.02 -8.33
N PRO A 41 -2.81 2.79 -7.70
CA PRO A 41 -1.95 2.37 -6.59
C PRO A 41 -2.72 2.26 -5.26
N THR A 42 -2.36 1.25 -4.47
CA THR A 42 -2.95 0.97 -3.15
C THR A 42 -1.86 0.70 -2.13
N ILE A 43 -2.07 1.18 -0.90
CA ILE A 43 -1.16 1.00 0.23
C ILE A 43 -1.91 0.46 1.45
N LEU A 44 -1.22 -0.29 2.31
CA LEU A 44 -1.71 -0.68 3.64
C LEU A 44 -0.56 -0.61 4.64
N TRP A 45 -0.84 -0.35 5.91
CA TRP A 45 0.18 -0.34 6.97
C TRP A 45 -0.10 -1.44 7.98
N ILE A 46 0.95 -2.20 8.29
CA ILE A 46 0.96 -3.26 9.29
C ILE A 46 1.99 -2.88 10.35
N ASP A 47 1.61 -2.96 11.63
CA ASP A 47 2.53 -2.76 12.76
C ASP A 47 3.45 -3.98 12.99
N GLU A 48 4.37 -3.86 13.94
CA GLU A 48 5.34 -4.91 14.29
C GLU A 48 4.69 -6.18 14.86
N ASP A 49 3.47 -6.08 15.37
CA ASP A 49 2.68 -7.22 15.87
C ASP A 49 1.83 -7.87 14.76
N GLY A 50 1.96 -7.42 13.51
CA GLY A 50 1.24 -7.97 12.37
C GLY A 50 -0.21 -7.48 12.25
N ARG A 51 -0.58 -6.34 12.86
CA ARG A 51 -1.93 -5.79 12.78
C ARG A 51 -2.03 -4.68 11.76
N ILE A 52 -3.13 -4.69 10.99
CA ILE A 52 -3.45 -3.60 10.07
C ILE A 52 -3.81 -2.35 10.89
N VAL A 53 -2.96 -1.33 10.81
CA VAL A 53 -3.15 -0.02 11.45
C VAL A 53 -3.58 1.07 10.46
N ARG A 54 -3.41 0.79 9.17
CA ARG A 54 -4.01 1.54 8.07
C ARG A 54 -4.53 0.55 7.03
N PRO A 55 -5.86 0.35 6.92
CA PRO A 55 -6.45 -0.48 5.87
C PRO A 55 -6.06 -0.03 4.48
N ASN A 56 -6.30 -0.89 3.49
CA ASN A 56 -5.95 -0.61 2.12
C ASN A 56 -6.70 0.62 1.60
N ASP A 57 -5.95 1.58 1.05
CA ASP A 57 -6.49 2.83 0.49
C ASP A 57 -5.50 3.40 -0.53
N VAL A 58 -5.95 4.35 -1.35
CA VAL A 58 -5.17 4.96 -2.41
C VAL A 58 -4.13 5.92 -1.84
N ALA A 59 -2.87 5.74 -2.23
CA ALA A 59 -1.83 6.75 -2.06
C ALA A 59 -0.75 6.60 -3.13
N TYR A 60 -0.05 7.70 -3.40
CA TYR A 60 0.94 7.81 -4.46
C TYR A 60 2.34 8.02 -3.87
N GLY A 61 3.37 7.56 -4.58
CA GLY A 61 4.77 7.77 -4.19
C GLY A 61 5.34 9.13 -4.61
N ASN A 62 4.71 9.77 -5.61
CA ASN A 62 5.11 11.06 -6.17
C ASN A 62 3.87 11.87 -6.64
N ASN A 63 4.10 13.13 -7.03
CA ASN A 63 3.05 14.07 -7.45
C ASN A 63 2.94 14.22 -8.98
N GLN A 64 3.43 13.25 -9.76
CA GLN A 64 3.49 13.37 -11.23
C GLN A 64 2.11 13.63 -11.87
N TRP A 65 1.02 13.16 -11.25
CA TRP A 65 -0.35 13.29 -11.76
C TRP A 65 -1.30 13.98 -10.77
N GLN A 66 -0.75 14.74 -9.81
CA GLN A 66 -1.52 15.33 -8.73
C GLN A 66 -2.71 16.18 -9.22
N GLU A 67 -2.54 16.92 -10.31
CA GLU A 67 -3.61 17.76 -10.89
C GLU A 67 -4.81 16.94 -11.37
N MET A 68 -4.62 15.66 -11.75
CA MET A 68 -5.67 14.78 -12.23
C MET A 68 -6.42 14.08 -11.09
N HIS A 69 -5.70 13.62 -10.07
CA HIS A 69 -6.27 12.78 -9.00
C HIS A 69 -6.46 13.51 -7.66
N GLY A 70 -5.87 14.70 -7.49
CA GLY A 70 -6.01 15.53 -6.29
C GLY A 70 -5.29 15.01 -5.04
N PHE A 71 -4.47 13.97 -5.16
CA PHE A 71 -3.74 13.39 -4.02
C PHE A 71 -2.33 13.95 -3.94
N ASP A 72 -1.96 14.48 -2.76
CA ASP A 72 -0.58 14.86 -2.45
C ASP A 72 0.15 13.68 -1.81
N ALA A 73 1.20 13.19 -2.46
CA ALA A 73 2.05 12.12 -1.96
C ALA A 73 2.77 12.49 -0.65
N GLU A 74 3.04 13.78 -0.41
CA GLU A 74 3.75 14.20 0.82
C GLU A 74 2.90 14.01 2.08
N VAL A 75 1.57 14.07 1.97
CA VAL A 75 0.67 13.82 3.10
C VAL A 75 0.85 12.38 3.61
N HIS A 76 0.81 11.41 2.70
CA HIS A 76 1.02 10.00 3.04
C HIS A 76 2.45 9.73 3.54
N LYS A 77 3.47 10.23 2.82
CA LYS A 77 4.87 9.98 3.17
C LYS A 77 5.26 10.60 4.51
N SER A 78 4.79 11.80 4.81
CA SER A 78 5.07 12.46 6.09
C SER A 78 4.43 11.70 7.25
N ALA A 79 3.16 11.29 7.11
CA ALA A 79 2.49 10.47 8.11
C ALA A 79 3.20 9.12 8.34
N LEU A 80 3.69 8.48 7.27
CA LEU A 80 4.44 7.23 7.37
C LEU A 80 5.74 7.43 8.15
N ARG A 81 6.49 8.50 7.83
CA ARG A 81 7.75 8.82 8.52
C ARG A 81 7.54 9.10 10.00
N THR A 82 6.55 9.90 10.36
CA THR A 82 6.32 10.24 11.77
C THR A 82 5.85 9.03 12.57
N TRP A 83 5.05 8.15 11.97
CA TRP A 83 4.66 6.89 12.59
C TRP A 83 5.85 5.94 12.79
N VAL A 84 6.64 5.69 11.75
CA VAL A 84 7.83 4.81 11.81
C VAL A 84 8.89 5.33 12.79
N HIS A 85 9.04 6.64 12.92
CA HIS A 85 9.96 7.25 13.89
C HIS A 85 9.37 7.42 15.29
N GLY A 86 8.13 6.99 15.53
CA GLY A 86 7.46 7.10 16.83
C GLY A 86 7.18 8.54 17.27
N THR A 87 7.23 9.51 16.36
CA THR A 87 6.92 10.92 16.65
C THR A 87 5.44 11.24 16.50
N ALA A 88 4.66 10.33 15.92
CA ALA A 88 3.20 10.34 15.88
C ALA A 88 2.65 8.91 16.03
N PRO A 89 1.42 8.73 16.55
CA PRO A 89 0.78 7.42 16.57
C PRO A 89 0.40 6.95 15.16
N ALA A 90 0.01 5.67 15.06
CA ALA A 90 -0.62 5.16 13.84
C ALA A 90 -1.87 5.98 13.46
N PRO A 91 -2.22 6.06 12.17
CA PRO A 91 -3.26 6.97 11.68
C PRO A 91 -4.67 6.59 12.16
N PHE A 92 -4.89 5.32 12.52
CA PHE A 92 -6.16 4.85 13.05
C PHE A 92 -5.97 4.07 14.34
N THR A 93 -6.95 4.17 15.24
CA THR A 93 -7.08 3.22 16.35
C THR A 93 -7.41 1.83 15.80
N SER A 94 -7.12 0.78 16.55
CA SER A 94 -7.45 -0.59 16.11
C SER A 94 -8.94 -0.79 15.84
N GLU A 95 -9.82 -0.12 16.59
CA GLU A 95 -11.25 -0.13 16.33
C GLU A 95 -11.58 0.52 14.99
N ARG A 96 -11.04 1.72 14.73
CA ARG A 96 -11.29 2.43 13.48
C ARG A 96 -10.71 1.69 12.27
N ALA A 97 -9.53 1.09 12.40
CA ALA A 97 -8.92 0.27 11.35
C ALA A 97 -9.84 -0.91 10.99
N ARG A 98 -10.40 -1.62 11.98
CA ARG A 98 -11.35 -2.72 11.74
C ARG A 98 -12.64 -2.26 11.06
N GLN A 99 -13.17 -1.10 11.41
CA GLN A 99 -14.37 -0.55 10.76
C GLN A 99 -14.14 -0.17 9.29
N LEU A 100 -12.94 0.28 8.96
CA LEU A 100 -12.55 0.70 7.61
C LEU A 100 -12.05 -0.46 6.75
N GLN A 101 -11.62 -1.56 7.37
CA GLN A 101 -11.17 -2.75 6.67
C GLN A 101 -12.37 -3.44 6.00
N GLN A 102 -12.39 -3.40 4.68
CA GLN A 102 -13.33 -4.21 3.91
C GLN A 102 -12.80 -5.63 3.82
N LEU A 103 -13.63 -6.58 4.26
CA LEU A 103 -13.33 -8.00 4.17
C LEU A 103 -13.82 -8.53 2.81
N PRO A 104 -13.14 -9.52 2.22
CA PRO A 104 -13.64 -10.19 1.03
C PRO A 104 -15.02 -10.79 1.32
N ASN A 105 -15.93 -10.71 0.35
CA ASN A 105 -17.16 -11.49 0.42
C ASN A 105 -16.79 -12.97 0.31
N ALA A 106 -17.30 -13.79 1.23
CA ALA A 106 -17.14 -15.25 1.20
C ALA A 106 -17.89 -15.89 0.02
#